data_AF-A0AAU8FGR0-F1
#
_entry.id   AF-A0AAU8FGR0-F1
#
_cell.length_a   1.000
_cell.length_b   1.000
_cell.length_c   1.000
_cell.angle_alpha   90.00
_cell.angle_beta   90.00
_cell.angle_gamma   90.00
#
_symmetry.space_group_name_H-M   'P 1'
#
loop_
_entity.id
_entity.type
_entity.pdbx_description
1 polymer ?
#
loop_
_entity_poly.entity_id
_entity_poly.type
_entity_poly.pdbx_seq_one_letter_code
_entity_poly.pdbx_strand_id
1 'polypeptide(L)'
;MKKMRLLLFAAMLIAVACDDDDDQNDPGNSLSNADKIFVTNAADGGMFEVKAGELAVAKGDSTSMGFMHGDSLSVKSFGRMMVTDHSKVNEELKNLAERKGASVPGSLSAAKQQKLDSLSAANGAAFNAMYAKMMVSSHQETVQLFQTQAASGNDGELKSWAADKIPALQHHLEMSQMLRDSIR
;
A
#
# COMPACT_ATOMS: atom_id res chain seq x y z
N MET A 1 -59.54 24.66 59.10
CA MET A 1 -59.49 23.26 59.59
C MET A 1 -58.55 22.45 58.70
N LYS A 2 -57.77 21.52 59.31
CA LYS A 2 -56.66 20.67 58.78
C LYS A 2 -55.33 21.43 58.59
N LYS A 3 -54.41 21.51 59.56
CA LYS A 3 -53.53 20.53 60.26
C LYS A 3 -52.49 19.83 59.37
N MET A 4 -51.25 20.33 59.44
CA MET A 4 -49.96 19.67 59.74
C MET A 4 -49.62 18.34 59.02
N ARG A 5 -48.43 18.26 58.40
CA ARG A 5 -47.37 17.28 58.75
C ARG A 5 -46.05 17.52 58.01
N LEU A 6 -45.05 17.89 58.82
CA LEU A 6 -43.62 17.72 58.58
C LEU A 6 -43.27 16.22 58.62
N LEU A 7 -42.49 15.74 57.64
CA LEU A 7 -41.72 14.50 57.75
C LEU A 7 -40.33 14.75 57.17
N LEU A 8 -39.34 14.78 58.07
CA LEU A 8 -37.95 14.51 57.75
C LEU A 8 -37.81 13.01 57.42
N PHE A 9 -37.09 12.70 56.34
CA PHE A 9 -36.39 11.43 56.20
C PHE A 9 -34.97 11.71 55.70
N ALA A 10 -34.00 11.32 56.52
CA ALA A 10 -32.61 11.16 56.14
C ALA A 10 -32.40 9.72 55.65
N ALA A 11 -31.69 9.54 54.53
CA ALA A 11 -31.01 8.31 54.09
C ALA A 11 -29.97 8.73 53.04
N MET A 12 -28.68 8.78 53.38
CA MET A 12 -27.68 7.70 53.33
C MET A 12 -27.11 7.46 51.91
N LEU A 13 -25.77 7.57 51.86
CA LEU A 13 -24.83 7.44 50.74
C LEU A 13 -25.10 6.28 49.76
N ILE A 14 -24.73 6.49 48.49
CA ILE A 14 -23.65 5.78 47.78
C ILE A 14 -23.14 6.71 46.67
N ALA A 15 -21.85 7.05 46.72
CA ALA A 15 -21.14 7.59 45.57
C ALA A 15 -20.83 6.43 44.63
N VAL A 16 -21.47 6.39 43.46
CA VAL A 16 -21.02 5.53 42.37
C VAL A 16 -19.98 6.35 41.61
N ALA A 17 -18.72 5.99 41.80
CA ALA A 17 -17.67 6.30 40.86
C ALA A 17 -17.93 5.43 39.61
N CYS A 18 -18.40 6.04 38.53
CA CYS A 18 -18.28 5.43 37.20
C CYS A 18 -16.85 5.70 36.75
N ASP A 19 -15.98 4.73 36.99
CA ASP A 19 -14.70 4.59 36.31
C ASP A 19 -14.99 3.73 35.07
N ASP A 20 -15.52 4.36 34.02
CA ASP A 20 -15.68 3.73 32.70
C ASP A 20 -14.37 3.92 31.93
N ASP A 21 -13.31 3.26 32.39
CA ASP A 21 -12.16 2.91 31.54
C ASP A 21 -12.54 1.64 30.76
N ASP A 22 -13.58 1.76 29.93
CA ASP A 22 -13.86 0.81 28.84
C ASP A 22 -12.82 1.08 27.74
N ASP A 23 -11.65 0.48 27.91
CA ASP A 23 -10.62 0.35 26.89
C ASP A 23 -11.23 -0.37 25.68
N GLN A 24 -11.64 0.44 24.69
CA GLN A 24 -12.31 0.01 23.47
C GLN A 24 -11.38 -0.86 22.61
N ASN A 25 -11.30 -2.15 22.92
CA ASN A 25 -10.98 -3.16 21.91
C ASN A 25 -12.26 -3.48 21.13
N ASP A 26 -12.62 -2.59 20.19
CA ASP A 26 -13.60 -2.89 19.15
C ASP A 26 -13.10 -4.07 18.31
N PRO A 27 -13.75 -5.25 18.37
CA PRO A 27 -13.37 -6.42 17.58
C PRO A 27 -13.44 -6.18 16.06
N GLY A 28 -14.10 -5.08 15.63
CA GLY A 28 -14.22 -4.67 14.24
C GLY A 28 -13.04 -3.88 13.67
N ASN A 29 -12.06 -3.48 14.50
CA ASN A 29 -10.98 -2.59 14.04
C ASN A 29 -9.62 -3.30 13.80
N SER A 30 -9.50 -4.60 14.10
CA SER A 30 -8.24 -5.35 13.96
C SER A 30 -8.21 -6.19 12.68
N LEU A 31 -7.16 -6.03 11.88
CA LEU A 31 -7.00 -6.78 10.62
C LEU A 31 -6.86 -8.29 10.86
N SER A 32 -7.50 -9.08 10.01
CA SER A 32 -7.30 -10.54 9.97
C SER A 32 -5.87 -10.89 9.55
N ASN A 33 -5.44 -12.14 9.78
CA ASN A 33 -4.13 -12.58 9.31
C ASN A 33 -3.97 -12.47 7.79
N ALA A 34 -5.03 -12.74 7.02
CA ALA A 34 -5.02 -12.58 5.57
C ALA A 34 -4.83 -11.12 5.15
N ASP A 35 -5.55 -10.19 5.79
CA ASP A 35 -5.41 -8.75 5.53
C ASP A 35 -4.00 -8.25 5.92
N LYS A 36 -3.44 -8.73 7.04
CA LYS A 36 -2.06 -8.38 7.46
C LYS A 36 -1.02 -8.88 6.46
N ILE A 37 -1.21 -10.07 5.90
CA ILE A 37 -0.35 -10.60 4.84
C ILE A 37 -0.45 -9.73 3.58
N PHE A 38 -1.65 -9.32 3.19
CA PHE A 38 -1.85 -8.38 2.09
C PHE A 38 -1.10 -7.06 2.34
N VAL A 39 -1.31 -6.42 3.49
CA VAL A 39 -0.65 -5.15 3.86
C VAL A 39 0.87 -5.29 3.79
N THR A 40 1.41 -6.38 4.33
CA THR A 40 2.86 -6.67 4.32
C THR A 40 3.39 -6.79 2.89
N ASN A 41 2.73 -7.59 2.05
CA ASN A 41 3.17 -7.84 0.69
C ASN A 41 3.00 -6.62 -0.23
N ALA A 42 1.91 -5.87 -0.06
CA ALA A 42 1.67 -4.64 -0.80
C ALA A 42 2.70 -3.56 -0.43
N ALA A 43 3.05 -3.42 0.84
CA ALA A 43 4.11 -2.52 1.28
C ALA A 43 5.50 -2.93 0.77
N ASP A 44 5.86 -4.22 0.85
CA ASP A 44 7.11 -4.74 0.28
C ASP A 44 7.19 -4.52 -1.24
N GLY A 45 6.07 -4.73 -1.95
CA GLY A 45 5.91 -4.44 -3.37
C GLY A 45 6.12 -2.97 -3.72
N GLY A 46 5.36 -2.10 -3.10
CA GLY A 46 5.43 -0.68 -3.38
C GLY A 46 6.76 -0.05 -2.98
N MET A 47 7.42 -0.51 -1.90
CA MET A 47 8.78 -0.08 -1.58
C MET A 47 9.80 -0.48 -2.65
N PHE A 48 9.66 -1.70 -3.19
CA PHE A 48 10.56 -2.17 -4.24
C PHE A 48 10.39 -1.36 -5.52
N GLU A 49 9.14 -1.07 -5.91
CA GLU A 49 8.84 -0.30 -7.13
C GLU A 49 9.32 1.15 -7.02
N VAL A 50 9.22 1.78 -5.84
CA VAL A 50 9.81 3.10 -5.58
C VAL A 50 11.34 3.05 -5.74
N LYS A 51 12.03 2.13 -5.03
CA LYS A 51 13.50 2.04 -5.07
C LYS A 51 14.03 1.66 -6.45
N ALA A 52 13.36 0.75 -7.16
CA ALA A 52 13.70 0.42 -8.54
C ALA A 52 13.45 1.61 -9.48
N GLY A 53 12.37 2.37 -9.24
CA GLY A 53 12.09 3.63 -9.93
C GLY A 53 13.19 4.67 -9.73
N GLU A 54 13.70 4.85 -8.51
CA GLU A 54 14.83 5.74 -8.23
C GLU A 54 16.09 5.34 -9.02
N LEU A 55 16.40 4.04 -9.07
CA LEU A 55 17.48 3.53 -9.92
C LEU A 55 17.23 3.83 -11.40
N ALA A 56 15.99 3.69 -11.88
CA ALA A 56 15.64 4.02 -13.27
C ALA A 56 15.77 5.53 -13.56
N VAL A 57 15.45 6.40 -12.59
CA VAL A 57 15.71 7.84 -12.73
C VAL A 57 17.21 8.14 -12.85
N ALA A 58 18.03 7.46 -12.04
CA ALA A 58 19.46 7.67 -12.00
C ALA A 58 20.20 7.07 -13.22
N LYS A 59 19.85 5.84 -13.61
CA LYS A 59 20.63 4.99 -14.52
C LYS A 59 19.94 4.69 -15.84
N GLY A 60 18.63 4.91 -15.92
CA GLY A 60 17.83 4.57 -17.10
C GLY A 60 18.05 5.52 -18.26
N ASP A 61 18.00 4.97 -19.47
CA ASP A 61 18.11 5.77 -20.69
C ASP A 61 16.80 6.52 -20.99
N SER A 62 16.93 7.61 -21.75
CA SER A 62 15.79 8.39 -22.28
C SER A 62 15.47 8.06 -23.74
N THR A 63 16.23 7.15 -24.37
CA THR A 63 16.18 6.86 -25.81
C THR A 63 15.27 5.70 -26.18
N SER A 64 15.07 4.71 -25.29
CA SER A 64 14.05 3.69 -25.48
C SER A 64 12.69 4.36 -25.37
N MET A 65 11.93 4.44 -26.46
CA MET A 65 10.61 5.05 -26.46
C MET A 65 9.56 4.02 -26.86
N GLY A 66 8.70 3.65 -25.91
CA GLY A 66 7.39 3.09 -26.21
C GLY A 66 6.45 4.22 -26.63
N PHE A 67 5.52 3.95 -27.54
CA PHE A 67 4.48 4.90 -27.93
C PHE A 67 3.11 4.36 -27.52
N MET A 68 2.44 5.05 -26.59
CA MET A 68 1.00 4.90 -26.37
C MET A 68 0.35 6.25 -26.47
N HIS A 69 -0.71 6.36 -27.29
CA HIS A 69 -1.53 7.56 -27.41
C HIS A 69 -0.76 8.86 -27.73
N GLY A 70 0.45 8.76 -28.30
CA GLY A 70 1.28 9.92 -28.64
C GLY A 70 2.31 10.30 -27.56
N ASP A 71 2.29 9.66 -26.41
CA ASP A 71 3.27 9.89 -25.33
C ASP A 71 4.47 8.96 -25.47
N SER A 72 5.66 9.55 -25.33
CA SER A 72 6.94 8.84 -25.38
C SER A 72 7.30 8.31 -24.00
N LEU A 73 7.35 6.98 -23.85
CA LEU A 73 7.68 6.31 -22.60
C LEU A 73 9.13 5.82 -22.60
N SER A 74 9.96 6.41 -21.76
CA SER A 74 11.35 5.99 -21.52
C SER A 74 11.54 5.34 -20.16
N VAL A 75 12.64 4.60 -19.98
CA VAL A 75 12.98 4.01 -18.68
C VAL A 75 13.03 5.09 -17.60
N LYS A 76 13.63 6.23 -17.91
CA LYS A 76 13.74 7.34 -16.96
C LYS A 76 12.40 8.00 -16.64
N SER A 77 11.52 8.20 -17.63
CA SER A 77 10.19 8.79 -17.39
C SER A 77 9.25 7.82 -16.68
N PHE A 78 9.28 6.53 -17.01
CA PHE A 78 8.54 5.49 -16.29
C PHE A 78 9.01 5.38 -14.83
N GLY A 79 10.33 5.39 -14.58
CA GLY A 79 10.88 5.40 -13.22
C GLY A 79 10.38 6.57 -12.36
N ARG A 80 10.27 7.78 -12.93
CA ARG A 80 9.69 8.94 -12.23
C ARG A 80 8.21 8.74 -11.86
N MET A 81 7.44 8.17 -12.77
CA MET A 81 6.03 7.84 -12.52
C MET A 81 5.91 6.82 -11.39
N MET A 82 6.70 5.75 -11.42
CA MET A 82 6.71 4.74 -10.35
C MET A 82 7.04 5.32 -8.99
N VAL A 83 8.09 6.17 -8.90
CA VAL A 83 8.43 6.85 -7.63
C VAL A 83 7.26 7.70 -7.14
N THR A 84 6.63 8.48 -8.01
CA THR A 84 5.56 9.41 -7.62
C THR A 84 4.32 8.66 -7.15
N ASP A 85 3.82 7.74 -7.98
CA ASP A 85 2.55 7.08 -7.76
C ASP A 85 2.65 6.08 -6.60
N HIS A 86 3.70 5.26 -6.56
CA HIS A 86 3.84 4.25 -5.51
C HIS A 86 4.23 4.85 -4.16
N SER A 87 4.99 5.96 -4.11
CA SER A 87 5.24 6.64 -2.82
C SER A 87 3.95 7.12 -2.18
N LYS A 88 3.02 7.66 -2.98
CA LYS A 88 1.70 8.08 -2.50
C LYS A 88 0.89 6.87 -2.00
N VAL A 89 0.84 5.79 -2.78
CA VAL A 89 0.10 4.57 -2.40
C VAL A 89 0.68 3.92 -1.14
N ASN A 90 2.00 3.92 -0.98
CA ASN A 90 2.68 3.40 0.23
C ASN A 90 2.28 4.19 1.48
N GLU A 91 2.23 5.52 1.38
CA GLU A 91 1.82 6.38 2.49
C GLU A 91 0.33 6.18 2.83
N GLU A 92 -0.53 6.06 1.82
CA GLU A 92 -1.95 5.73 2.04
C GLU A 92 -2.12 4.39 2.76
N LEU A 93 -1.40 3.34 2.32
CA LEU A 93 -1.44 2.02 2.93
C LEU A 93 -0.92 2.03 4.37
N LYS A 94 0.19 2.73 4.62
CA LYS A 94 0.75 2.89 5.96
C LYS A 94 -0.27 3.51 6.91
N ASN A 95 -0.87 4.64 6.53
CA ASN A 95 -1.87 5.32 7.34
C ASN A 95 -3.12 4.44 7.56
N LEU A 96 -3.56 3.69 6.55
CA LEU A 96 -4.68 2.75 6.69
C LEU A 96 -4.34 1.62 7.67
N ALA A 97 -3.15 1.01 7.55
CA ALA A 97 -2.71 -0.04 8.44
C ALA A 97 -2.61 0.45 9.90
N GLU A 98 -2.04 1.63 10.13
CA GLU A 98 -1.89 2.23 11.47
C GLU A 98 -3.24 2.47 12.14
N ARG A 99 -4.24 3.01 11.42
CA ARG A 99 -5.61 3.19 11.94
C ARG A 99 -6.27 1.88 12.36
N LYS A 100 -5.85 0.77 11.75
CA LYS A 100 -6.34 -0.60 12.02
C LYS A 100 -5.45 -1.37 13.00
N GLY A 101 -4.55 -0.68 13.71
CA GLY A 101 -3.64 -1.29 14.70
C GLY A 101 -2.60 -2.23 14.08
N ALA A 102 -2.30 -2.10 12.79
CA ALA A 102 -1.29 -2.85 12.08
C ALA A 102 -0.11 -1.94 11.69
N SER A 103 1.02 -2.56 11.32
CA SER A 103 2.18 -1.86 10.80
C SER A 103 2.58 -2.40 9.44
N VAL A 104 3.27 -1.57 8.67
CA VAL A 104 3.95 -1.97 7.42
C VAL A 104 5.43 -2.24 7.70
N PRO A 105 6.10 -3.11 6.92
CA PRO A 105 7.54 -3.29 7.01
C PRO A 105 8.30 -1.99 6.76
N GLY A 106 9.38 -1.74 7.53
CA GLY A 106 10.26 -0.58 7.34
C GLY A 106 11.37 -0.80 6.31
N SER A 107 11.48 -2.00 5.74
CA SER A 107 12.52 -2.37 4.77
C SER A 107 12.01 -3.46 3.82
N LEU A 108 12.70 -3.62 2.69
CA LEU A 108 12.43 -4.70 1.74
C LEU A 108 12.65 -6.07 2.39
N SER A 109 11.87 -7.05 1.93
CA SER A 109 12.18 -8.45 2.12
C SER A 109 13.53 -8.81 1.49
N ALA A 110 14.20 -9.84 2.02
CA ALA A 110 15.49 -10.29 1.49
C ALA A 110 15.43 -10.62 -0.02
N ALA A 111 14.31 -11.20 -0.47
CA ALA A 111 14.10 -11.53 -1.88
C ALA A 111 14.01 -10.28 -2.77
N LYS A 112 13.26 -9.24 -2.35
CA LYS A 112 13.16 -7.99 -3.11
C LYS A 112 14.44 -7.16 -3.01
N GLN A 113 15.13 -7.19 -1.88
CA GLN A 113 16.45 -6.56 -1.74
C GLN A 113 17.45 -7.18 -2.72
N GLN A 114 17.50 -8.50 -2.85
CA GLN A 114 18.39 -9.17 -3.81
C GLN A 114 18.07 -8.79 -5.27
N LYS A 115 16.78 -8.67 -5.63
CA LYS A 115 16.36 -8.18 -6.96
C LYS A 115 16.85 -6.75 -7.19
N LEU A 116 16.70 -5.87 -6.18
CA LEU A 116 17.14 -4.48 -6.24
C LEU A 116 18.67 -4.37 -6.38
N ASP A 117 19.42 -5.18 -5.64
CA ASP A 117 20.88 -5.22 -5.69
C ASP A 117 21.37 -5.66 -7.08
N SER A 118 20.72 -6.69 -7.65
CA SER A 118 21.01 -7.17 -9.00
C SER A 118 20.74 -6.08 -10.06
N LEU A 119 19.64 -5.34 -9.92
CA LEU A 119 19.32 -4.21 -10.79
C LEU A 119 20.35 -3.09 -10.64
N SER A 120 20.74 -2.76 -9.41
CA SER A 120 21.74 -1.73 -9.11
C SER A 120 23.12 -2.04 -9.72
N ALA A 121 23.48 -3.32 -9.82
CA ALA A 121 24.73 -3.75 -10.45
C ALA A 121 24.73 -3.67 -12.00
N ALA A 122 23.56 -3.69 -12.64
CA ALA A 122 23.44 -3.62 -14.09
C ALA A 122 23.63 -2.18 -14.62
N ASN A 123 24.07 -2.01 -15.88
CA ASN A 123 24.28 -0.69 -16.51
C ASN A 123 23.83 -0.68 -17.98
N GLY A 124 23.56 0.52 -18.52
CA GLY A 124 23.19 0.72 -19.93
C GLY A 124 22.03 -0.15 -20.39
N ALA A 125 22.16 -0.75 -21.57
CA ALA A 125 21.12 -1.62 -22.14
C ALA A 125 20.72 -2.79 -21.22
N ALA A 126 21.67 -3.39 -20.50
CA ALA A 126 21.38 -4.48 -19.57
C ALA A 126 20.53 -4.00 -18.37
N PHE A 127 20.79 -2.79 -17.87
CA PHE A 127 19.97 -2.16 -16.84
C PHE A 127 18.55 -1.95 -17.32
N ASN A 128 18.38 -1.31 -18.48
CA ASN A 128 17.06 -1.01 -19.06
C ASN A 128 16.23 -2.29 -19.24
N ALA A 129 16.83 -3.32 -19.85
CA ALA A 129 16.16 -4.59 -20.10
C ALA A 129 15.78 -5.30 -18.79
N MET A 130 16.65 -5.28 -17.79
CA MET A 130 16.37 -5.88 -16.48
C MET A 130 15.24 -5.13 -15.76
N TYR A 131 15.31 -3.80 -15.72
CA TYR A 131 14.29 -2.95 -15.11
C TYR A 131 12.91 -3.21 -15.71
N ALA A 132 12.77 -3.14 -17.04
CA ALA A 132 11.49 -3.35 -17.70
C ALA A 132 10.91 -4.76 -17.46
N LYS A 133 11.75 -5.80 -17.47
CA LYS A 133 11.31 -7.17 -17.12
C LYS A 133 10.84 -7.27 -15.67
N MET A 134 11.56 -6.66 -14.74
CA MET A 134 11.20 -6.65 -13.33
C MET A 134 9.88 -5.92 -13.08
N MET A 135 9.64 -4.78 -13.75
CA MET A 135 8.39 -4.02 -13.60
C MET A 135 7.19 -4.80 -14.14
N VAL A 136 7.32 -5.50 -15.27
CA VAL A 136 6.24 -6.40 -15.75
C VAL A 136 5.91 -7.48 -14.72
N SER A 137 6.92 -8.19 -14.21
CA SER A 137 6.70 -9.26 -13.21
C SER A 137 6.08 -8.70 -11.93
N SER A 138 6.60 -7.57 -11.43
CA SER A 138 6.13 -6.94 -10.19
C SER A 138 4.68 -6.48 -10.32
N HIS A 139 4.31 -5.84 -11.42
CA HIS A 139 2.92 -5.41 -11.62
C HIS A 139 1.95 -6.57 -11.86
N GLN A 140 2.37 -7.67 -12.52
CA GLN A 140 1.53 -8.86 -12.63
C GLN A 140 1.21 -9.48 -11.27
N GLU A 141 2.23 -9.60 -10.40
CA GLU A 141 2.08 -10.08 -9.02
C GLU A 141 1.17 -9.12 -8.21
N THR A 142 1.40 -7.81 -8.32
CA THR A 142 0.66 -6.78 -7.58
C THR A 142 -0.80 -6.68 -8.01
N VAL A 143 -1.11 -6.75 -9.31
CA VAL A 143 -2.50 -6.78 -9.79
C VAL A 143 -3.26 -7.98 -9.21
N GLN A 144 -2.65 -9.17 -9.21
CA GLN A 144 -3.27 -10.37 -8.65
C GLN A 144 -3.48 -10.25 -7.13
N LEU A 145 -2.49 -9.71 -6.41
CA LEU A 145 -2.56 -9.46 -4.97
C LEU A 145 -3.72 -8.54 -4.62
N PHE A 146 -3.85 -7.41 -5.34
CA PHE A 146 -4.91 -6.42 -5.11
C PHE A 146 -6.30 -6.93 -5.51
N GLN A 147 -6.40 -7.67 -6.62
CA GLN A 147 -7.65 -8.35 -7.00
C GLN A 147 -8.11 -9.36 -5.94
N THR A 148 -7.17 -10.12 -5.38
CA THR A 148 -7.47 -11.09 -4.31
C THR A 148 -7.97 -10.38 -3.05
N GLN A 149 -7.31 -9.30 -2.62
CA GLN A 149 -7.77 -8.53 -1.47
C GLN A 149 -9.14 -7.91 -1.71
N ALA A 150 -9.36 -7.28 -2.88
CA ALA A 150 -10.63 -6.67 -3.23
C ALA A 150 -11.79 -7.67 -3.19
N ALA A 151 -11.59 -8.89 -3.72
CA ALA A 151 -12.62 -9.93 -3.75
C ALA A 151 -12.82 -10.59 -2.38
N SER A 152 -11.72 -11.02 -1.75
CA SER A 152 -11.74 -12.02 -0.67
C SER A 152 -11.18 -11.52 0.67
N GLY A 153 -10.78 -10.25 0.76
CA GLY A 153 -10.37 -9.63 2.03
C GLY A 153 -11.51 -9.59 3.05
N ASN A 154 -11.15 -9.43 4.33
CA ASN A 154 -12.12 -9.39 5.43
C ASN A 154 -12.45 -7.95 5.86
N ASP A 155 -11.45 -7.06 5.95
CA ASP A 155 -11.68 -5.65 6.29
C ASP A 155 -12.26 -4.87 5.10
N GLY A 156 -13.47 -4.30 5.27
CA GLY A 156 -14.19 -3.63 4.20
C GLY A 156 -13.51 -2.37 3.63
N GLU A 157 -12.77 -1.63 4.47
CA GLU A 157 -12.02 -0.45 4.05
C GLU A 157 -10.82 -0.85 3.19
N LEU A 158 -10.08 -1.87 3.61
CA LEU A 158 -8.93 -2.42 2.89
C LEU A 158 -9.33 -3.07 1.56
N LYS A 159 -10.49 -3.75 1.51
CA LYS A 159 -11.06 -4.26 0.25
C LYS A 159 -11.34 -3.15 -0.73
N SER A 160 -12.04 -2.11 -0.27
CA SER A 160 -12.44 -0.97 -1.12
C SER A 160 -11.21 -0.22 -1.60
N TRP A 161 -10.27 0.05 -0.68
CA TRP A 161 -8.99 0.67 -1.02
C TRP A 161 -8.21 -0.14 -2.06
N ALA A 162 -8.12 -1.46 -1.90
CA ALA A 162 -7.43 -2.32 -2.87
C ALA A 162 -8.14 -2.29 -4.24
N ALA A 163 -9.47 -2.35 -4.26
CA ALA A 163 -10.26 -2.29 -5.50
C ALA A 163 -9.99 -1.00 -6.29
N ASP A 164 -9.92 0.14 -5.60
CA ASP A 164 -9.70 1.47 -6.20
C ASP A 164 -8.33 1.61 -6.87
N LYS A 165 -7.33 0.81 -6.48
CA LYS A 165 -5.98 0.86 -7.07
C LYS A 165 -5.84 -0.01 -8.32
N ILE A 166 -6.72 -0.99 -8.51
CA ILE A 166 -6.61 -1.97 -9.61
C ILE A 166 -6.49 -1.28 -10.98
N PRO A 167 -7.30 -0.27 -11.35
CA PRO A 167 -7.18 0.36 -12.67
C PRO A 167 -5.81 1.00 -12.93
N ALA A 168 -5.25 1.68 -11.92
CA ALA A 168 -3.92 2.29 -12.05
C ALA A 168 -2.82 1.22 -12.15
N LEU A 169 -2.91 0.15 -11.35
CA LEU A 169 -1.97 -0.97 -11.40
C LEU A 169 -2.01 -1.70 -12.76
N GLN A 170 -3.19 -1.87 -13.34
CA GLN A 170 -3.35 -2.43 -14.69
C GLN A 170 -2.73 -1.51 -15.74
N HIS A 171 -2.94 -0.20 -15.63
CA HIS A 171 -2.34 0.77 -16.53
C HIS A 171 -0.79 0.77 -16.44
N HIS A 172 -0.23 0.71 -15.23
CA HIS A 172 1.21 0.58 -15.03
C HIS A 172 1.76 -0.74 -15.59
N LEU A 173 1.01 -1.84 -15.50
CA LEU A 173 1.36 -3.11 -16.13
C LEU A 173 1.44 -2.97 -17.67
N GLU A 174 0.44 -2.36 -18.29
CA GLU A 174 0.43 -2.11 -19.73
C GLU A 174 1.64 -1.27 -20.16
N MET A 175 1.91 -0.17 -19.45
CA MET A 175 3.08 0.67 -19.71
C MET A 175 4.41 -0.09 -19.52
N SER A 176 4.49 -0.95 -18.50
CA SER A 176 5.68 -1.80 -18.28
C SER A 176 5.92 -2.76 -19.44
N GLN A 177 4.85 -3.37 -19.96
CA GLN A 177 4.92 -4.28 -21.11
C GLN A 177 5.38 -3.55 -22.36
N MET A 178 4.85 -2.37 -22.63
CA MET A 178 5.31 -1.57 -23.76
C MET A 178 6.76 -1.13 -23.62
N LEU A 179 7.16 -0.69 -22.41
CA LEU A 179 8.54 -0.28 -22.17
C LEU A 179 9.48 -1.44 -22.47
N ARG A 180 9.16 -2.64 -21.98
CA ARG A 180 9.89 -3.88 -22.28
C ARG A 180 9.97 -4.12 -23.79
N ASP A 181 8.85 -3.99 -24.50
CA ASP A 181 8.79 -4.27 -25.94
C ASP A 181 9.53 -3.22 -26.79
N SER A 182 9.73 -2.00 -26.25
CA SER A 182 10.53 -0.94 -26.87
C SER A 182 12.05 -1.14 -26.69
N ILE A 183 12.46 -1.94 -25.70
CA ILE A 183 13.87 -2.22 -25.42
C ILE A 183 14.30 -3.41 -26.28
N ARG A 184 15.06 -3.11 -27.34
CA ARG A 184 15.63 -4.09 -28.26
C ARG A 184 16.95 -4.67 -27.75
#